data_AF-A0A6G1SP47-F1
#
_entry.id   AF-A0A6G1SP47-F1
#
_cell.length_a   1.000
_cell.length_b   1.000
_cell.length_c   1.000
_cell.angle_alpha   90.00
_cell.angle_beta   90.00
_cell.angle_gamma   90.00
#
_symmetry.space_group_name_H-M   'P 1'
#
loop_
_entity.id
_entity.type
_entity.pdbx_description
1 polymer ?
#
loop_
_entity_poly.entity_id
_entity_poly.type
_entity_poly.pdbx_seq_one_letter_code
_entity_poly.pdbx_strand_id
1 'polypeptide(L)'
;LRDDRLGKIISWLQAYIRGYLSRKGFKKLQDQRIALQVVQRNLRKYLQLRTWPWWKLWQKVKPLLNVTRIEDEIAALQDKAAKAQENFEREEKLRKELEAVNAKLAAEKTALLKSLDGEKGALSEFQEKSAKLQAQKNDLESQL
;
A
#
# COMPACT_ATOMS: atom_id res chain seq x y z
N LEU A 1 17.92 7.72 34.79
CA LEU A 1 18.78 8.52 33.87
C LEU A 1 18.60 8.18 32.39
N ARG A 2 18.85 6.93 31.93
CA ARG A 2 18.60 6.51 30.54
C ARG A 2 17.11 6.44 30.22
N ASP A 3 16.33 5.78 31.08
CA ASP A 3 14.90 5.56 30.83
C ASP A 3 14.09 6.85 30.95
N ASP A 4 14.48 7.78 31.83
CA ASP A 4 13.87 9.12 31.89
C ASP A 4 14.10 9.92 30.61
N ARG A 5 15.29 9.79 29.99
CA ARG A 5 15.59 10.45 28.71
C ARG A 5 14.82 9.80 27.56
N LEU A 6 14.72 8.47 27.54
CA LEU A 6 13.90 7.74 26.56
C LEU A 6 12.42 8.08 26.70
N GLY A 7 11.91 8.17 27.94
CA GLY A 7 10.55 8.58 28.23
C GLY A 7 10.23 9.95 27.64
N LYS A 8 11.12 10.94 27.80
CA LYS A 8 10.95 12.27 27.19
C LYS A 8 10.88 12.23 25.67
N ILE A 9 11.76 11.48 25.02
CA ILE A 9 11.78 11.35 23.54
C ILE A 9 10.49 10.70 23.04
N ILE A 10 10.04 9.62 23.70
CA ILE A 10 8.79 8.94 23.34
C ILE A 10 7.59 9.86 23.58
N SER A 11 7.56 10.60 24.68
CA SER A 11 6.50 11.58 24.94
C SER A 11 6.43 12.67 23.88
N TRP A 12 7.57 13.17 23.40
CA TRP A 12 7.60 14.12 22.29
C TRP A 12 7.06 13.51 21.00
N LEU A 13 7.51 12.32 20.62
CA LEU A 13 7.00 11.62 19.44
C LEU A 13 5.48 11.46 19.51
N GLN A 14 4.96 10.99 20.64
CA GLN A 14 3.53 10.84 20.84
C GLN A 14 2.78 12.18 20.79
N ALA A 15 3.34 13.25 21.36
CA ALA A 15 2.76 14.59 21.30
C ALA A 15 2.70 15.12 19.86
N TYR A 16 3.74 14.89 19.05
CA TYR A 16 3.74 15.23 17.63
C TYR A 16 2.66 14.48 16.86
N ILE A 17 2.54 13.16 17.06
CA ILE A 17 1.52 12.33 16.41
C ILE A 17 0.11 12.80 16.80
N ARG A 18 -0.15 13.01 18.11
CA ARG A 18 -1.45 13.50 18.60
C ARG A 18 -1.77 14.89 18.05
N GLY A 19 -0.78 15.79 18.03
CA GLY A 19 -0.93 17.13 17.47
C GLY A 19 -1.24 17.11 15.97
N TYR A 20 -0.59 16.23 15.20
CA TYR A 20 -0.86 16.06 13.78
C TYR A 20 -2.30 15.57 13.54
N LEU A 21 -2.73 14.52 14.26
CA LEU A 21 -4.10 13.99 14.15
C LEU A 21 -5.15 15.04 14.53
N SER A 22 -4.92 15.78 15.62
CA SER A 22 -5.82 16.84 16.08
C SER A 22 -5.95 17.96 15.03
N ARG A 23 -4.84 18.45 14.47
CA ARG A 23 -4.87 19.48 13.41
C ARG A 23 -5.58 18.98 12.14
N LYS A 24 -5.36 17.72 11.74
CA LYS A 24 -6.05 17.13 10.59
C LYS A 24 -7.57 17.07 10.83
N GLY A 25 -8.00 16.65 12.02
CA GLY A 25 -9.42 16.65 12.41
C GLY A 25 -10.01 18.07 12.46
N PHE A 26 -9.29 19.01 13.06
CA PHE A 26 -9.72 20.40 13.16
C PHE A 26 -9.86 21.07 11.80
N LYS A 27 -8.95 20.79 10.85
CA LYS A 27 -9.04 21.31 9.50
C LYS A 27 -10.35 20.91 8.81
N LYS A 28 -10.76 19.65 8.96
CA LYS A 28 -12.06 19.17 8.46
C LYS A 28 -13.23 19.95 9.06
N LEU A 29 -13.21 20.23 10.36
CA LEU A 29 -14.25 21.01 11.04
C LEU A 29 -14.27 22.47 10.56
N GLN A 30 -13.11 23.07 10.33
CA GLN A 30 -12.99 24.42 9.79
C GLN A 30 -13.60 24.51 8.38
N ASP A 31 -13.25 23.56 7.51
CA ASP A 31 -13.76 23.52 6.15
C ASP A 31 -15.28 23.27 6.13
N GLN A 32 -15.79 22.40 7.02
CA GLN A 32 -17.23 22.20 7.21
C GLN A 32 -17.95 23.48 7.65
N ARG A 33 -17.36 24.28 8.55
CA ARG A 33 -17.97 25.52 9.00
C ARG A 33 -18.10 26.54 7.87
N ILE A 34 -17.07 26.67 7.04
CA ILE A 34 -17.11 27.57 5.87
C ILE A 34 -18.13 27.05 4.85
N ALA A 35 -18.10 25.75 4.55
CA ALA A 35 -19.06 25.12 3.64
C ALA A 35 -20.51 25.31 4.11
N LEU A 36 -20.78 25.18 5.40
CA LEU A 36 -22.11 25.41 5.97
C LEU A 36 -22.61 26.83 5.72
N GLN A 37 -21.77 27.85 5.91
CA GLN A 37 -22.14 29.24 5.63
C GLN A 37 -22.49 29.45 4.15
N VAL A 38 -21.70 28.85 3.25
CA VAL A 38 -21.96 28.90 1.80
C VAL A 38 -23.28 28.21 1.46
N VAL A 39 -23.52 27.01 1.98
CA VAL A 39 -24.76 26.26 1.75
C VAL A 39 -25.98 27.04 2.26
N GLN A 40 -25.92 27.54 3.50
CA GLN A 40 -27.02 28.33 4.08
C GLN A 40 -27.32 29.59 3.26
N ARG A 41 -26.27 30.32 2.84
CA ARG A 41 -26.42 31.51 1.98
C ARG A 41 -27.07 31.15 0.65
N ASN A 42 -26.63 30.05 0.02
CA ASN A 42 -27.20 29.57 -1.24
C ASN A 42 -28.66 29.12 -1.09
N LEU A 43 -29.01 28.43 0.00
CA LEU A 43 -30.39 28.02 0.25
C LEU A 43 -31.33 29.22 0.38
N ARG A 44 -30.92 30.28 1.09
CA ARG A 44 -31.71 31.52 1.18
C ARG A 44 -31.89 32.18 -0.19
N LYS A 45 -30.83 32.24 -1.00
CA LYS A 45 -30.92 32.77 -2.37
C LYS A 45 -31.79 31.91 -3.27
N TYR A 46 -31.70 30.58 -3.16
CA TYR A 46 -32.54 29.65 -3.92
C TYR A 46 -34.02 29.84 -3.59
N LEU A 47 -34.38 30.01 -2.31
CA LEU A 47 -35.76 30.29 -1.91
C LEU A 47 -36.32 31.57 -2.56
N GLN A 48 -35.49 32.60 -2.73
CA GLN A 48 -35.86 33.83 -3.45
C GLN A 48 -35.95 33.60 -4.97
N LEU A 49 -35.01 32.86 -5.56
CA LEU A 49 -34.97 32.59 -7.00
C LEU A 49 -36.09 31.64 -7.45
N ARG A 50 -36.50 30.68 -6.62
CA ARG A 50 -37.54 29.68 -6.93
C ARG A 50 -38.86 30.31 -7.39
N THR A 51 -39.25 31.43 -6.79
CA THR A 51 -40.50 32.12 -7.14
C THR A 51 -40.33 33.11 -8.29
N TRP A 52 -39.10 33.47 -8.65
CA TRP A 52 -38.80 34.46 -9.68
C TRP A 52 -39.09 33.93 -11.11
N PRO A 53 -39.93 34.61 -11.91
CA PRO A 53 -40.36 34.10 -13.22
C PRO A 53 -39.22 33.85 -14.23
N TRP A 54 -38.24 34.74 -14.29
CA TRP A 54 -37.08 34.60 -15.19
C TRP A 54 -36.23 33.35 -14.86
N TRP A 55 -36.08 33.04 -13.58
CA TRP A 55 -35.37 31.83 -13.14
C TRP A 55 -36.11 30.55 -13.55
N LYS A 56 -37.45 30.53 -13.42
CA LYS A 56 -38.27 29.38 -13.87
C LYS A 56 -38.19 29.17 -15.38
N LEU A 57 -38.19 30.25 -16.17
CA LEU A 57 -38.01 30.19 -17.61
C LEU A 57 -36.64 29.59 -17.96
N TRP A 58 -35.57 30.13 -17.36
CA TRP A 58 -34.21 29.64 -17.58
C TRP A 58 -34.04 28.15 -17.23
N GLN A 59 -34.64 27.67 -16.13
CA GLN A 59 -34.60 26.25 -15.77
C GLN A 59 -35.20 25.33 -16.84
N LYS A 60 -36.22 25.78 -17.57
CA LYS A 60 -36.84 25.02 -18.68
C LYS A 60 -36.03 25.12 -19.98
N VAL A 61 -35.46 26.30 -20.25
CA VAL A 61 -34.71 26.56 -21.49
C VAL A 61 -33.31 25.93 -21.45
N LYS A 62 -32.60 26.00 -20.32
CA LYS A 62 -31.23 25.52 -20.17
C LYS A 62 -31.01 24.07 -20.64
N PRO A 63 -31.81 23.05 -20.26
CA PRO A 63 -31.61 21.67 -20.72
C PRO A 63 -31.95 21.46 -22.21
N LEU A 64 -32.66 22.39 -22.85
CA LEU A 64 -32.91 22.36 -24.29
C LEU A 64 -31.76 22.96 -25.11
N LEU A 65 -30.84 23.66 -24.45
CA LEU A 65 -29.61 24.13 -25.07
C LEU A 65 -28.62 22.97 -25.09
N ASN A 66 -28.27 22.49 -26.29
CA ASN A 66 -27.19 21.53 -26.54
C ASN A 66 -25.79 22.11 -26.27
N VAL A 67 -25.66 22.88 -25.19
CA VAL A 67 -24.40 23.34 -24.60
C VAL A 67 -24.25 22.61 -23.25
N THR A 68 -24.51 21.30 -23.25
CA THR A 68 -23.92 20.43 -22.24
C THR A 68 -22.42 20.45 -22.47
N ARG A 69 -21.65 20.51 -21.38
CA ARG A 69 -20.20 20.70 -21.37
C ARG A 69 -19.50 19.41 -21.83
N ILE A 70 -19.83 18.92 -23.03
CA ILE A 70 -19.31 17.68 -23.61
C ILE A 70 -17.79 17.76 -23.72
N GLU A 71 -17.24 18.93 -24.02
CA GLU A 71 -15.79 19.16 -24.02
C GLU A 71 -15.16 18.95 -22.64
N ASP A 72 -15.80 19.42 -21.57
CA ASP A 72 -15.29 19.21 -20.20
C ASP A 72 -15.42 17.73 -19.77
N GLU A 73 -16.48 17.04 -20.22
CA GLU A 73 -16.63 15.60 -19.97
C GLU A 73 -15.59 14.78 -20.75
N ILE A 74 -15.33 15.11 -22.00
CA ILE A 74 -14.29 14.49 -22.82
C ILE A 74 -12.92 14.74 -22.20
N ALA A 75 -12.61 15.98 -21.79
CA ALA A 75 -11.35 16.31 -21.13
C ALA A 75 -11.19 15.51 -19.82
N ALA A 76 -12.25 15.40 -19.00
CA ALA A 76 -12.23 14.62 -17.78
C ALA A 76 -12.04 13.12 -18.03
N LEU A 77 -12.61 12.58 -19.12
CA LEU A 77 -12.43 11.18 -19.52
C LEU A 77 -11.01 10.94 -20.05
N GLN A 78 -10.45 11.87 -20.83
CA GLN A 78 -9.08 11.79 -21.33
C GLN A 78 -8.07 11.82 -20.18
N ASP A 79 -8.23 12.71 -19.20
CA ASP A 79 -7.38 12.76 -18.01
C ASP A 79 -7.43 11.46 -17.19
N LYS A 80 -8.62 10.88 -17.05
CA LYS A 80 -8.79 9.59 -16.36
C LYS A 80 -8.13 8.45 -17.13
N ALA A 81 -8.28 8.41 -18.45
CA ALA A 81 -7.66 7.41 -19.29
C ALA A 81 -6.12 7.51 -19.23
N ALA A 82 -5.57 8.72 -19.32
CA ALA A 82 -4.13 8.96 -19.23
C ALA A 82 -3.56 8.48 -17.89
N LYS A 83 -4.20 8.82 -16.76
CA LYS A 83 -3.77 8.37 -15.43
C LYS A 83 -3.90 6.86 -15.25
N ALA A 84 -4.96 6.25 -15.80
CA ALA A 84 -5.14 4.81 -15.75
C ALA A 84 -4.05 4.09 -16.56
N GLN A 85 -3.71 4.60 -17.74
CA GLN A 85 -2.67 4.07 -18.60
C GLN A 85 -1.29 4.16 -17.93
N GLU A 86 -0.94 5.32 -17.35
CA GLU A 86 0.33 5.51 -16.64
C GLU A 86 0.47 4.54 -15.44
N ASN A 87 -0.60 4.37 -14.68
CA ASN A 87 -0.61 3.43 -13.56
C ASN A 87 -0.49 1.98 -14.04
N PHE A 88 -1.20 1.61 -15.11
CA PHE A 88 -1.11 0.28 -15.70
C PHE A 88 0.31 -0.04 -16.15
N GLU A 89 0.97 0.87 -16.87
CA GLU A 89 2.35 0.68 -17.33
C GLU A 89 3.35 0.57 -16.17
N ARG A 90 3.15 1.33 -15.09
CA ARG A 90 3.98 1.23 -13.89
C ARG A 90 3.82 -0.12 -13.21
N GLU A 91 2.58 -0.56 -12.99
CA GLU A 91 2.28 -1.84 -12.35
C GLU A 91 2.73 -3.03 -13.22
N GLU A 92 2.59 -2.95 -14.54
CA GLU A 92 3.02 -4.00 -15.45
C GLU A 92 4.55 -4.21 -15.40
N LYS A 93 5.32 -3.12 -15.38
CA LYS A 93 6.78 -3.17 -15.21
C LYS A 93 7.16 -3.78 -13.87
N LEU A 94 6.56 -3.29 -12.78
CA LEU A 94 6.81 -3.81 -11.43
C LEU A 94 6.49 -5.31 -11.32
N ARG A 95 5.38 -5.74 -11.92
CA ARG A 95 4.96 -7.15 -11.95
C ARG A 95 5.99 -8.02 -12.65
N LYS A 96 6.46 -7.61 -13.83
CA LYS A 96 7.49 -8.36 -14.59
C LYS A 96 8.80 -8.47 -13.82
N GLU A 97 9.23 -7.39 -13.16
CA GLU A 97 10.43 -7.39 -12.31
C GLU A 97 10.28 -8.35 -11.13
N LEU A 98 9.14 -8.30 -10.42
CA LEU A 98 8.87 -9.18 -9.29
C LEU A 98 8.73 -10.65 -9.69
N GLU A 99 8.11 -10.95 -10.84
CA GLU A 99 8.03 -12.31 -11.38
C GLU A 99 9.42 -12.87 -11.69
N ALA A 100 10.32 -12.07 -12.28
CA ALA A 100 11.70 -12.47 -12.55
C ALA A 100 12.49 -12.73 -11.25
N VAL A 101 12.37 -11.87 -10.25
CA VAL A 101 13.02 -12.06 -8.95
C VAL A 101 12.48 -13.32 -8.25
N ASN A 102 11.17 -13.55 -8.28
CA ASN A 102 10.56 -14.72 -7.65
C ASN A 102 11.02 -16.02 -8.33
N ALA A 103 11.09 -16.06 -9.66
CA ALA A 103 11.62 -17.21 -10.40
C ALA A 103 13.09 -17.50 -10.04
N LYS A 104 13.92 -16.46 -9.91
CA LYS A 104 15.31 -16.58 -9.47
C LYS A 104 15.41 -17.16 -8.05
N LEU A 105 14.68 -16.58 -7.10
CA LEU A 105 14.66 -17.04 -5.71
C LEU A 105 14.14 -18.48 -5.57
N ALA A 106 13.14 -18.87 -6.37
CA ALA A 106 12.64 -20.23 -6.41
C ALA A 106 13.72 -21.21 -6.89
N ALA A 107 14.46 -20.87 -7.95
CA ALA A 107 15.56 -21.68 -8.45
C ALA A 107 16.70 -21.81 -7.44
N GLU A 108 17.11 -20.70 -6.80
CA GLU A 108 18.13 -20.70 -5.74
C GLU A 108 17.70 -21.57 -4.55
N LYS A 109 16.45 -21.44 -4.12
CA LYS A 109 15.88 -22.27 -3.05
C LYS A 109 15.95 -23.76 -3.40
N THR A 110 15.55 -24.13 -4.61
CA THR A 110 15.61 -25.54 -5.07
C THR A 110 17.06 -26.05 -5.13
N ALA A 111 18.00 -25.23 -5.58
CA ALA A 111 19.42 -25.59 -5.62
C ALA A 111 20.00 -25.80 -4.21
N LEU A 112 19.70 -24.89 -3.28
CA LEU A 112 20.13 -25.01 -1.88
C LEU A 112 19.54 -26.25 -1.19
N LEU A 113 18.25 -26.55 -1.43
CA LEU A 113 17.63 -27.77 -0.90
C LEU A 113 18.32 -29.04 -1.42
N LYS A 114 18.65 -29.09 -2.71
CA LYS A 114 19.42 -30.22 -3.29
C LYS A 114 20.81 -30.35 -2.67
N SER A 115 21.51 -29.22 -2.46
CA SER A 115 22.82 -29.24 -1.80
C SER A 115 22.72 -29.77 -0.38
N LEU A 116 21.73 -29.31 0.38
CA LEU A 116 21.48 -29.75 1.76
C LEU A 116 21.18 -31.25 1.84
N ASP A 117 20.36 -31.77 0.93
CA ASP A 117 20.05 -33.21 0.90
C ASP A 117 21.29 -34.05 0.53
N GLY A 118 22.15 -33.55 -0.37
CA GLY A 118 23.44 -34.16 -0.68
C GLY A 118 24.39 -34.20 0.53
N GLU A 119 24.51 -33.09 1.27
CA GLU A 119 25.32 -33.02 2.50
C GLU A 119 24.80 -33.96 3.59
N LYS A 120 23.47 -34.08 3.75
CA LYS A 120 22.87 -35.05 4.68
C LYS A 120 23.22 -36.49 4.31
N GLY A 121 23.19 -36.83 3.02
CA GLY A 121 23.62 -38.15 2.54
C GLY A 121 25.08 -38.44 2.85
N ALA A 122 25.97 -37.51 2.51
CA ALA A 122 27.41 -37.64 2.80
C ALA A 122 27.70 -37.74 4.31
N LEU A 123 26.97 -36.99 5.14
CA LEU A 123 27.08 -37.07 6.60
C LEU A 123 26.65 -38.45 7.12
N SER A 124 25.56 -39.02 6.59
CA SER A 124 25.10 -40.36 6.94
C SER A 124 26.16 -41.43 6.60
N GLU A 125 26.74 -41.37 5.39
CA GLU A 125 27.82 -42.28 4.99
C GLU A 125 29.06 -42.14 5.89
N PHE A 126 29.41 -40.92 6.27
CA PHE A 126 30.52 -40.66 7.19
C PHE A 126 30.25 -41.25 8.58
N GLN A 127 29.05 -41.07 9.11
CA GLN A 127 28.64 -41.63 10.40
C GLN A 127 28.69 -43.17 10.40
N GLU A 128 28.21 -43.82 9.33
CA GLU A 128 28.27 -45.28 9.19
C GLU A 128 29.72 -45.80 9.13
N LYS A 129 30.59 -45.15 8.35
CA LYS A 129 32.01 -45.50 8.28
C LYS A 129 32.71 -45.31 9.62
N SER A 130 32.42 -44.21 10.31
CA SER A 130 32.98 -43.94 11.64
C SER A 130 32.54 -44.99 12.66
N ALA A 131 31.26 -45.39 12.65
CA ALA A 131 30.75 -46.43 13.53
C ALA A 131 31.40 -47.79 13.27
N LYS A 132 31.60 -48.16 11.99
CA LYS A 132 32.30 -49.40 11.59
C LYS A 132 33.76 -49.40 12.06
N LEU A 133 34.49 -48.31 11.83
CA LEU A 133 35.88 -48.18 12.28
C LEU A 133 36.00 -48.23 13.81
N GLN A 134 35.07 -47.60 14.53
CA GLN A 134 35.03 -47.66 15.98
C GLN A 134 34.79 -49.09 16.48
N ALA A 135 33.88 -49.83 15.85
CA ALA A 135 33.64 -51.24 16.18
C ALA A 135 34.88 -52.11 15.93
N GLN A 136 35.55 -51.94 14.78
CA GLN A 136 36.79 -52.65 14.45
C GLN A 136 37.92 -52.33 15.43
N LYS A 137 38.06 -51.06 15.84
CA LYS A 137 39.04 -50.63 16.83
C LYS A 137 38.81 -51.33 18.17
N ASN A 138 37.57 -51.32 18.66
CA ASN A 138 37.22 -51.95 19.93
C ASN A 138 37.47 -53.47 19.92
N ASP A 139 37.21 -54.14 18.79
CA ASP A 139 37.50 -55.57 18.62
C ASP A 139 39.00 -55.87 18.70
N LEU A 140 39.83 -55.10 17.98
CA LEU A 140 41.29 -55.23 18.04
C LEU A 140 41.87 -54.91 19.43
N GLU A 141 41.33 -53.91 20.13
CA GLU A 141 41.72 -53.61 21.51
C GLU A 141 41.36 -54.76 22.48
N SER A 142 40.33 -55.55 22.19
CA SER A 142 39.97 -56.72 23.02
C SER A 142 40.82 -57.96 22.76
N GLN A 143 41.53 -58.00 21.63
CA GLN A 143 42.43 -59.09 21.22
C GLN A 143 43.89 -58.87 21.65
N LEU A 144 44.20 -57.72 22.24
CA LEU A 144 45.49 -57.33 22.82
C LEU A 144 45.52 -57.57 24.34
#